data_AF-A0A3M6FF68-F1
#
_entry.id   AF-A0A3M6FF68-F1
#
_cell.length_a   1.000
_cell.length_b   1.000
_cell.length_c   1.000
_cell.angle_alpha   90.00
_cell.angle_beta   90.00
_cell.angle_gamma   90.00
#
_symmetry.space_group_name_H-M   'P 1'
#
loop_
_entity.id
_entity.type
_entity.pdbx_description
1 polymer ?
#
loop_
_entity_poly.entity_id
_entity_poly.type
_entity_poly.pdbx_seq_one_letter_code
_entity_poly.pdbx_strand_id
1 'polypeptide(L)' 'MKIIQIKAIAEDLRKIGTTAIAAALISIFVTNFSLLSACAMFVGVVMWSLGIFMTKEE' A
#
# COMPACT_ATOMS: atom_id res chain seq x y z
N MET A 1 10.82 16.13 13.41
CA MET A 1 11.35 15.05 12.54
C MET A 1 12.03 15.70 11.35
N LYS A 2 13.26 15.29 10.99
CA LYS A 2 13.96 15.87 9.83
C LYS A 2 13.22 15.45 8.56
N ILE A 3 12.91 16.40 7.67
CA ILE A 3 12.14 16.24 6.41
C ILE A 3 12.60 15.01 5.59
N ILE A 4 13.89 14.69 5.65
CA ILE A 4 14.53 13.52 5.01
C ILE A 4 13.91 12.19 5.49
N GLN A 5 13.59 12.07 6.78
CA GLN A 5 12.99 10.85 7.34
C GLN A 5 11.54 10.67 6.89
N ILE A 6 10.78 11.76 6.77
CA ILE A 6 9.38 11.71 6.29
C ILE A 6 9.34 11.28 4.83
N LYS A 7 10.24 11.81 3.99
CA LYS A 7 10.39 11.40 2.59
C LYS A 7 10.76 9.92 2.45
N ALA A 8 11.69 9.43 3.27
CA ALA A 8 12.05 8.01 3.27
C ALA A 8 10.88 7.10 3.66
N ILE A 9 10.14 7.46 4.72
CA ILE A 9 8.95 6.71 5.17
C ILE A 9 7.86 6.71 4.10
N ALA A 10 7.62 7.84 3.42
CA ALA A 10 6.61 7.95 2.38
C ALA A 10 6.92 7.05 1.17
N GLU A 11 8.19 7.01 0.75
CA GLU A 11 8.66 6.15 -0.34
C GLU A 11 8.52 4.66 0.01
N ASP A 12 8.88 4.28 1.24
CA ASP A 12 8.71 2.90 1.73
C ASP A 12 7.23 2.51 1.82
N LEU A 13 6.36 3.40 2.33
CA LEU A 13 4.91 3.16 2.38
C LEU A 13 4.32 2.92 0.98
N ARG A 14 4.81 3.67 -0.01
CA ARG A 14 4.35 3.56 -1.40
C ARG A 14 4.75 2.20 -2.02
N LYS A 15 5.99 1.74 -1.79
CA LYS A 15 6.47 0.42 -2.25
C LYS A 15 5.76 -0.74 -1.57
N ILE A 16 5.57 -0.65 -0.25
CA ILE A 16 4.82 -1.65 0.52
C ILE A 16 3.36 -1.69 0.03
N GLY A 17 2.74 -0.52 -0.18
CA GLY A 17 1.39 -0.40 -0.72
C GLY A 17 1.22 -1.07 -2.08
N THR A 18 2.12 -0.82 -3.04
CA THR A 18 2.06 -1.50 -4.36
C THR A 18 2.25 -3.01 -4.26
N THR A 19 3.10 -3.47 -3.34
CA THR A 19 3.36 -4.90 -3.11
C THR A 19 2.12 -5.58 -2.50
N ALA A 20 1.46 -4.91 -1.54
CA ALA A 20 0.22 -5.39 -0.93
C ALA A 20 -0.92 -5.48 -1.94
N ILE A 21 -1.07 -4.50 -2.84
CA ILE A 21 -2.06 -4.54 -3.93
C ILE A 21 -1.78 -5.72 -4.88
N ALA A 22 -0.52 -5.92 -5.28
CA ALA A 22 -0.14 -7.02 -6.14
C ALA A 22 -0.41 -8.38 -5.49
N ALA A 23 -0.04 -8.55 -4.21
CA ALA A 23 -0.30 -9.77 -3.45
C ALA A 23 -1.81 -10.03 -3.29
N ALA A 24 -2.60 -8.99 -3.06
CA ALA A 24 -4.06 -9.11 -2.98
C ALA A 24 -4.68 -9.54 -4.31
N LEU A 25 -4.22 -8.97 -5.44
CA LEU A 25 -4.67 -9.36 -6.78
C LEU A 25 -4.33 -10.83 -7.08
N ILE A 26 -3.13 -11.29 -6.71
CA ILE A 26 -2.73 -12.70 -6.87
C ILE A 26 -3.58 -13.60 -5.96
N SER A 27 -3.88 -13.16 -4.73
CA SER A 27 -4.68 -13.94 -3.78
C SER A 27 -6.09 -14.24 -4.29
N ILE A 28 -6.68 -13.36 -5.12
CA ILE A 28 -7.98 -13.60 -5.77
C ILE A 28 -7.96 -14.85 -6.65
N PHE A 29 -6.83 -15.13 -7.31
CA PHE A 29 -6.69 -16.29 -8.20
C PHE A 29 -6.23 -17.56 -7.47
N VAL A 30 -5.60 -17.42 -6.31
CA VAL A 30 -5.07 -18.55 -5.52
C VAL A 30 -6.07 -19.08 -4.50
N THR A 31 -7.05 -18.27 -4.08
CA THR A 31 -7.92 -18.57 -2.94
C THR A 31 -9.39 -18.26 -3.23
N ASN A 32 -10.29 -19.17 -2.83
CA ASN A 32 -11.75 -18.99 -2.96
C ASN A 32 -12.34 -17.94 -1.99
N PHE A 33 -11.56 -17.46 -1.01
CA PHE A 33 -11.97 -16.41 -0.08
C PHE A 33 -11.89 -15.02 -0.72
N SER A 34 -12.86 -14.72 -1.58
CA SER A 34 -13.01 -13.42 -2.27
C SER A 34 -13.06 -12.24 -1.29
N LEU A 35 -13.71 -12.39 -0.13
CA LEU A 35 -13.82 -11.34 0.89
C LEU A 35 -12.44 -10.97 1.48
N LEU A 36 -11.59 -11.96 1.76
CA LEU A 36 -10.28 -11.74 2.35
C LEU A 36 -9.34 -11.02 1.37
N SER A 37 -9.39 -11.41 0.10
CA SER A 37 -8.64 -10.72 -0.97
C SER A 37 -9.11 -9.28 -1.17
N ALA A 38 -10.43 -9.02 -1.10
CA ALA A 38 -10.96 -7.66 -1.18
C ALA A 38 -10.50 -6.79 -0.01
N CYS A 39 -10.48 -7.33 1.23
CA CYS A 39 -9.93 -6.64 2.39
C CYS A 39 -8.43 -6.34 2.23
N ALA A 40 -7.65 -7.32 1.76
CA ALA A 40 -6.22 -7.13 1.52
C ALA A 40 -5.96 -6.06 0.44
N MET A 41 -6.76 -6.05 -0.62
CA MET A 41 -6.69 -5.04 -1.68
C MET A 41 -7.01 -3.65 -1.14
N PHE A 42 -8.06 -3.53 -0.32
CA PHE A 42 -8.45 -2.26 0.31
C PHE A 42 -7.33 -1.72 1.22
N VAL A 43 -6.76 -2.56 2.08
CA VAL A 43 -5.65 -2.17 2.96
C VAL A 43 -4.42 -1.76 2.13
N GLY A 44 -4.10 -2.47 1.05
CA GLY A 44 -3.02 -2.12 0.14
C GLY A 44 -3.22 -0.75 -0.53
N VAL A 45 -4.44 -0.45 -0.99
CA VAL A 45 -4.80 0.85 -1.56
C VAL A 45 -4.71 1.96 -0.52
N VAL A 46 -5.18 1.73 0.71
CA VAL A 46 -5.08 2.70 1.80
C VAL A 46 -3.62 3.01 2.14
N MET A 47 -2.77 1.99 2.32
CA MET A 47 -1.34 2.19 2.57
C MET A 47 -0.63 2.90 1.41
N TRP A 48 -0.96 2.54 0.17
CA TRP A 48 -0.40 3.21 -1.01
C TRP A 48 -0.81 4.68 -1.09
N SER A 49 -2.10 4.98 -0.86
CA SER A 49 -2.62 6.34 -0.85
C SER A 49 -2.03 7.19 0.28
N LEU A 50 -1.87 6.62 1.48
CA LEU A 50 -1.19 7.28 2.61
C LEU A 50 0.27 7.65 2.25
N GLY A 51 0.99 6.75 1.56
CA GLY A 51 2.31 7.05 1.03
C GLY A 51 2.30 8.25 0.08
N ILE A 52 1.34 8.29 -0.86
CA ILE A 52 1.17 9.40 -1.80
C ILE A 52 0.86 10.72 -1.09
N PHE A 53 -0.05 10.72 -0.09
CA PHE A 53 -0.40 11.92 0.64
C PHE A 53 0.74 12.42 1.53
N MET A 54 1.55 11.54 2.12
CA MET A 54 2.77 11.93 2.83
C MET A 54 3.88 12.44 1.91
N THR A 55 3.89 12.05 0.63
CA THR A 55 4.82 12.60 -0.37
C THR A 55 4.42 14.01 -0.86
N LYS A 56 3.18 14.48 -0.64
CA LYS A 56 2.68 15.80 -1.11
C LYS A 56 3.22 17.02 -0.34
N GLU A 57 4.46 16.96 0.12
CA GLU A 57 5.25 18.15 0.45
C GLU A 57 6.20 18.48 -0.72
N GLU A 58 5.60 19.00 -1.79
CA GLU A 58 6.19 20.02 -2.65
C GLU A 58 5.31 21.28 -2.59
#